data_AF-A0A2A3D6R9-F1
#
_entry.id   AF-A0A2A3D6R9-F1
#
_cell.length_a   1.000
_cell.length_b   1.000
_cell.length_c   1.000
_cell.angle_alpha   90.00
_cell.angle_beta   90.00
_cell.angle_gamma   90.00
#
_symmetry.space_group_name_H-M   'P 1'
#
loop_
_entity.id
_entity.type
_entity.pdbx_description
1 polymer ?
#
loop_
_entity_poly.entity_id
_entity_poly.type
_entity_poly.pdbx_seq_one_letter_code
_entity_poly.pdbx_strand_id
1 'polypeptide(L)' 'MAGDTVLARHVTRAADALSAVKAVTGGQISARSDHKRWFRVVDERNASVHEFGVEEQPVRTDFAK' A
#
# COMPACT_ATOMS: atom_id res chain seq x y z
N MET A 1 11.42 3.89 -14.29
CA MET A 1 10.59 4.77 -13.45
C MET A 1 10.41 4.09 -12.09
N ALA A 2 10.38 4.82 -10.97
CA ALA A 2 10.14 4.17 -9.67
C ALA A 2 8.74 3.52 -9.66
N GLY A 3 8.68 2.19 -9.47
CA GLY A 3 7.43 1.42 -9.48
C GLY A 3 7.08 0.70 -10.79
N ASP A 4 8.05 0.42 -11.67
CA ASP A 4 7.83 -0.29 -12.94
C ASP A 4 7.27 -1.72 -12.79
N THR A 5 7.39 -2.35 -11.62
CA THR A 5 6.90 -3.72 -11.38
C THR A 5 5.72 -3.72 -10.41
N VAL A 6 4.54 -4.06 -10.93
CA VAL A 6 3.35 -4.31 -10.11
C VAL A 6 3.48 -5.68 -9.46
N LEU A 7 3.69 -5.71 -8.14
CA LEU A 7 3.81 -6.95 -7.38
C LEU A 7 2.45 -7.64 -7.16
N ALA A 8 1.38 -6.85 -7.06
CA ALA A 8 0.02 -7.35 -6.86
C ALA A 8 -1.04 -6.32 -7.28
N ARG A 9 -2.23 -6.80 -7.65
CA ARG A 9 -3.41 -5.97 -7.97
C ARG A 9 -4.63 -6.54 -7.26
N HIS A 10 -5.35 -5.68 -6.55
CA HIS A 10 -6.57 -6.04 -5.83
C HIS A 10 -7.70 -5.07 -6.16
N VAL A 11 -8.93 -5.56 -6.10
CA VAL A 11 -10.15 -4.74 -6.20
C VAL A 11 -10.94 -4.94 -4.92
N THR A 12 -11.27 -3.85 -4.24
CA THR A 12 -12.05 -3.88 -3.00
C THR A 12 -13.09 -2.76 -3.00
N ARG A 13 -14.16 -2.93 -2.23
CA ARG A 13 -15.15 -1.89 -1.97
C ARG A 13 -14.87 -1.28 -0.61
N ALA A 14 -14.60 0.01 -0.57
CA ALA A 14 -14.36 0.78 0.64
C ALA A 14 -15.00 2.16 0.52
N ALA A 15 -15.19 2.84 1.66
CA ALA A 15 -15.76 4.18 1.71
C ALA A 15 -14.81 5.26 1.14
N ASP A 16 -13.50 5.04 1.26
CA ASP A 16 -12.45 5.97 0.86
C ASP A 16 -11.14 5.22 0.55
N ALA A 17 -10.19 5.92 -0.08
CA ALA A 17 -8.93 5.33 -0.53
C ALA A 17 -8.07 4.77 0.60
N LEU A 18 -8.06 5.40 1.78
CA LEU A 18 -7.29 4.94 2.93
C LEU A 18 -7.87 3.63 3.49
N SER A 19 -9.20 3.57 3.60
CA SER A 19 -9.91 2.35 3.99
C SER A 19 -9.68 1.21 3.00
N ALA A 20 -9.63 1.51 1.69
CA ALA A 20 -9.35 0.52 0.65
C ALA A 20 -7.96 -0.12 0.81
N VAL A 21 -6.93 0.70 0.99
CA VAL A 21 -5.56 0.18 1.14
C VAL A 21 -5.40 -0.58 2.46
N LYS A 22 -6.00 -0.10 3.57
CA LYS A 22 -5.99 -0.84 4.85
C LYS A 22 -6.64 -2.22 4.74
N ALA A 23 -7.75 -2.33 4.00
CA ALA A 23 -8.43 -3.61 3.79
C ALA A 23 -7.57 -4.63 3.02
N VAL A 24 -6.70 -4.16 2.12
CA VAL A 24 -5.81 -5.02 1.31
C VAL A 24 -4.52 -5.38 2.05
N THR A 25 -3.98 -4.45 2.84
CA THR A 25 -2.66 -4.63 3.47
C THR A 25 -2.73 -5.17 4.90
N GLY A 26 -3.82 -4.90 5.62
CA GLY A 26 -3.94 -5.20 7.05
C GLY A 26 -2.92 -4.49 7.95
N GLY A 27 -2.12 -3.56 7.42
CA GLY A 27 -0.94 -3.00 8.07
C GLY A 27 -1.03 -1.49 8.33
N GLN A 28 0.03 -0.95 8.95
CA GLN A 28 0.23 0.50 9.07
C GLN A 28 0.62 1.09 7.72
N ILE A 29 0.01 2.21 7.38
CA ILE A 29 0.14 2.88 6.10
C ILE A 29 0.52 4.32 6.38
N SER A 30 1.55 4.80 5.71
CA SER A 30 2.07 6.16 5.85
C SER A 30 1.90 6.94 4.55
N ALA A 31 1.89 8.26 4.64
CA ALA A 31 1.99 9.12 3.46
C ALA A 31 3.31 8.82 2.72
N ARG A 32 3.34 8.99 1.40
CA ARG A 32 4.48 8.62 0.57
C ARG A 32 5.76 9.37 1.00
N SER A 33 6.64 8.71 1.73
CA SER A 33 7.98 9.20 2.10
C SER A 33 9.04 8.16 1.72
N ASP A 34 9.69 8.30 0.56
CA ASP A 34 10.84 7.47 0.08
C ASP A 34 10.76 5.93 0.31
N HIS A 35 9.56 5.38 0.45
CA HIS A 35 9.39 3.96 0.72
C HIS A 35 9.73 3.14 -0.53
N LYS A 36 10.51 2.06 -0.35
CA LYS A 36 10.86 1.11 -1.42
C LYS A 36 9.64 0.37 -1.99
N ARG A 37 8.55 0.29 -1.22
CA ARG A 37 7.27 -0.33 -1.60
C ARG A 37 6.14 0.64 -1.31
N TRP A 38 5.18 0.71 -2.23
CA TRP A 38 4.07 1.65 -2.17
C TRP A 38 2.82 1.05 -2.85
N PHE A 39 1.66 1.58 -2.50
CA PHE A 39 0.37 1.22 -3.07
C PHE A 39 -0.22 2.38 -3.86
N ARG A 40 -0.79 2.07 -5.02
CA ARG A 40 -1.63 2.97 -5.80
C ARG A 40 -3.09 2.56 -5.65
N VAL A 41 -3.92 3.47 -5.18
CA VAL A 41 -5.38 3.28 -5.11
C VAL A 41 -6.02 4.17 -6.17
N VAL A 42 -6.85 3.57 -7.02
CA VAL A 42 -7.65 4.30 -8.02
C VAL A 42 -9.09 4.28 -7.52
N ASP A 43 -9.63 5.46 -7.23
CA ASP A 43 -11.06 5.64 -6.94
C ASP A 43 -11.78 5.95 -8.24
N GLU A 44 -12.49 4.95 -8.75
CA GLU A 44 -13.25 5.06 -10.01
C GLU A 44 -14.48 5.98 -9.88
N ARG A 45 -15.03 6.20 -8.67
CA ARG A 45 -16.18 7.08 -8.48
C ARG A 45 -15.80 8.54 -8.63
N ASN A 46 -14.66 8.91 -8.05
CA ASN A 46 -14.16 10.28 -8.04
C ASN A 46 -13.11 10.55 -9.12
N ALA A 47 -12.78 9.55 -9.94
CA ALA A 47 -11.71 9.58 -10.93
C ALA A 47 -10.38 10.10 -10.33
N SER A 48 -10.07 9.70 -9.11
CA SER A 48 -8.89 10.15 -8.36
C SER A 48 -7.90 9.01 -8.12
N VAL A 49 -6.62 9.38 -7.96
CA VAL A 49 -5.54 8.45 -7.68
C VAL A 49 -4.87 8.86 -6.39
N HIS A 50 -4.72 7.92 -5.47
CA HIS A 50 -4.07 8.10 -4.18
C HIS A 50 -2.88 7.16 -4.06
N GLU A 51 -1.77 7.66 -3.52
CA GLU A 51 -0.55 6.89 -3.35
C GLU A 51 -0.18 6.79 -1.86
N PHE A 52 0.16 5.59 -1.41
CA PHE A 52 0.44 5.31 -0.01
C PHE A 52 1.76 4.57 0.14
N GLY A 53 2.59 5.00 1.09
CA GLY A 53 3.81 4.32 1.48
C GLY A 53 3.51 3.16 2.43
N VAL A 54 4.31 2.11 2.35
CA VAL A 54 4.27 0.99 3.29
C VAL A 54 5.48 1.08 4.18
N GLU A 55 5.25 1.18 5.48
CA GLU A 55 6.32 0.89 6.44
C GLU A 55 6.56 -0.62 6.38
N GLU A 56 7.72 -1.04 5.89
CA GLU A 56 8.17 -2.41 6.13
C GLU A 56 8.29 -2.54 7.65
N GLN A 57 7.33 -3.24 8.27
CA GLN A 57 7.56 -3.74 9.62
C GLN A 57 8.86 -4.54 9.53
N PRO A 58 9.87 -4.25 10.37
CA PRO A 58 11.07 -5.04 10.39
C PRO A 58 10.63 -6.48 10.64
N VAL A 59 10.78 -7.34 9.62
CA VAL A 59 10.59 -8.77 9.79
C VAL A 59 11.53 -9.12 10.93
N ARG A 60 10.96 -9.53 12.07
CA ARG A 60 11.74 -10.15 13.15
C ARG A 60 12.26 -11.45 12.57
N THR A 61 13.40 -11.38 11.89
CA THR A 61 14.21 -12.56 11.64
C THR A 61 14.83 -12.91 12.97
N ASP A 62 14.16 -13.80 13.72
CA ASP A 62 14.77 -14.48 14.86
C ASP A 62 15.95 -15.29 14.30
N PHE A 63 17.16 -14.71 14.35
CA PHE A 63 18.43 -15.40 14.08
C PHE A 63 18.81 -16.33 15.24
N ALA A 64 17.85 -17.10 15.74
CA ALA A 64 18.07 -18.10 16.77
C ALA A 64 17.95 -19.50 16.16
N LYS A 65 19.05 -20.00 15.58
CA LYS A 65 19.61 -21.33 15.87
C LYS A 65 20.97 -21.53 15.22
#